data_AF-X1JYT8-F1
#
_entry.id   AF-X1JYT8-F1
#
_cell.length_a   1.000
_cell.length_b   1.000
_cell.length_c   1.000
_cell.angle_alpha   90.00
_cell.angle_beta   90.00
_cell.angle_gamma   90.00
#
_symmetry.space_group_name_H-M   'P 1'
#
loop_
_entity.id
_entity.type
_entity.pdbx_description
1 polymer ?
#
loop_
_entity_poly.entity_id
_entity_poly.type
_entity_poly.pdbx_seq_one_letter_code
_entity_poly.pdbx_strand_id
1 'polypeptide(L)'
;MKNKKLLTIILLSLSFCFASGAGYGEVKNYTAEEFYIIFDLNKGKVPYALSLDITFYYDLDGGYRKFFPEGVDTKGKIIVFIYDTKNYEKKNVFSDKPGIALLNQFEEKLEFIYPCVQFVATNMNTDIVAKFYSNKGIPLGYFYQGE
;
A
#
# COMPACT_ATOMS: atom_id res chain seq x y z
N MET A 1 -45.03 -28.91 1.50
CA MET A 1 -44.29 -28.88 2.78
C MET A 1 -42.78 -29.19 2.69
N LYS A 2 -42.16 -29.30 1.50
CA LYS A 2 -40.73 -29.66 1.37
C LYS A 2 -39.74 -28.48 1.34
N ASN A 3 -40.19 -27.25 1.07
CA ASN A 3 -39.29 -26.11 0.87
C ASN A 3 -38.99 -25.29 2.15
N LYS A 4 -39.67 -25.56 3.27
CA LYS A 4 -39.42 -24.87 4.54
C LYS A 4 -38.21 -25.40 5.30
N LYS A 5 -37.78 -26.65 5.03
CA LYS A 5 -36.60 -27.25 5.70
C LYS A 5 -35.26 -26.78 5.11
N LEU A 6 -35.24 -26.43 3.82
CA LEU A 6 -34.02 -25.96 3.16
C LEU A 6 -33.60 -24.56 3.64
N LEU A 7 -34.58 -23.67 3.86
CA LEU A 7 -34.33 -22.31 4.33
C LEU A 7 -33.74 -22.30 5.75
N THR A 8 -34.18 -23.21 6.63
CA THR A 8 -33.67 -23.34 8.00
C THR A 8 -32.22 -23.81 8.04
N ILE A 9 -31.81 -24.68 7.12
CA ILE A 9 -30.42 -25.17 7.02
C ILE A 9 -29.48 -24.05 6.57
N ILE A 10 -29.92 -23.20 5.62
CA ILE A 10 -29.13 -22.07 5.13
C ILE A 10 -28.98 -20.97 6.20
N LEU A 11 -30.03 -20.71 6.99
CA LEU A 11 -29.98 -19.76 8.12
C LEU A 11 -29.13 -20.28 9.28
N LEU A 12 -29.07 -21.60 9.52
CA LEU A 12 -28.17 -22.20 10.50
C LEU A 12 -26.70 -22.18 10.07
N SER A 13 -26.41 -22.36 8.78
CA SER A 13 -25.03 -22.29 8.28
C SER A 13 -24.47 -20.86 8.28
N LEU A 14 -25.33 -19.85 8.12
CA LEU A 14 -24.92 -18.43 8.21
C LEU A 14 -24.70 -17.97 9.65
N SER A 15 -25.37 -18.56 10.64
CA SER A 15 -25.14 -18.23 12.06
C SER A 15 -23.89 -18.89 12.64
N PHE A 16 -23.38 -19.96 12.02
CA PHE A 16 -22.09 -20.56 12.39
C PHE A 16 -20.87 -19.80 11.85
N CYS A 17 -21.03 -18.85 10.92
CA CYS A 17 -19.94 -17.95 10.51
C CYS A 17 -19.70 -16.78 11.49
N PHE A 18 -20.60 -16.55 12.46
CA PHE A 18 -20.46 -15.47 13.44
C PHE A 18 -20.19 -15.96 14.87
N ALA A 19 -19.87 -17.24 15.03
CA ALA A 19 -19.51 -17.86 16.31
C ALA A 19 -18.09 -18.45 16.28
N SER A 20 -17.11 -17.71 15.76
CA SER A 20 -15.78 -17.69 16.39
C SER A 20 -15.84 -16.54 17.40
N GLY A 21 -16.03 -16.80 18.68
CA GLY A 21 -14.91 -17.25 19.48
C GLY A 21 -14.00 -16.04 19.68
N ALA A 22 -14.03 -15.48 20.89
CA ALA A 22 -13.16 -14.42 21.33
C ALA A 22 -11.69 -14.70 20.97
N GLY A 23 -11.23 -14.15 19.87
CA GLY A 23 -9.99 -13.39 19.84
C GLY A 23 -10.44 -11.98 19.44
N TYR A 24 -10.43 -10.99 20.32
CA TYR A 24 -9.20 -10.21 20.45
C TYR A 24 -8.01 -10.98 19.88
N GLY A 25 -7.94 -11.06 18.55
CA GLY A 25 -6.67 -11.24 17.89
C GLY A 25 -5.82 -10.16 18.53
N GLU A 26 -4.85 -10.58 19.33
CA GLU A 26 -3.83 -9.70 19.81
C GLU A 26 -3.37 -8.98 18.55
N VAL A 27 -3.82 -7.73 18.39
CA VAL A 27 -3.13 -6.78 17.55
C VAL A 27 -1.79 -6.81 18.21
N LYS A 28 -0.84 -7.54 17.61
CA LYS A 28 0.55 -7.48 18.01
C LYS A 28 0.78 -5.98 18.09
N ASN A 29 0.97 -5.49 19.31
CA ASN A 29 1.36 -4.13 19.55
C ASN A 29 2.76 -4.05 18.95
N TYR A 30 2.80 -3.89 17.64
CA TYR A 30 3.94 -3.34 16.96
C TYR A 30 3.93 -1.91 17.48
N THR A 31 4.63 -1.69 18.60
CA THR A 31 5.20 -0.38 18.89
C THR A 31 5.73 0.13 17.57
N ALA A 32 5.37 1.36 17.20
CA ALA A 32 5.72 1.99 15.93
C ALA A 32 7.24 2.06 15.79
N GLU A 33 7.85 0.92 15.51
CA GLU A 33 9.21 0.76 15.06
C GLU A 33 9.14 1.09 13.58
N GLU A 34 9.93 2.08 13.18
CA GLU A 34 10.09 2.44 11.79
C GLU A 34 10.65 1.21 11.06
N PHE A 35 9.80 0.48 10.36
CA PHE A 35 10.22 -0.65 9.53
C PHE A 35 10.84 -0.10 8.24
N TYR A 36 12.15 0.14 8.27
CA TYR A 36 12.93 0.37 7.07
C TYR A 36 13.09 -0.92 6.28
N ILE A 37 12.16 -1.19 5.36
CA ILE A 37 12.36 -2.24 4.38
C ILE A 37 13.05 -1.61 3.16
N ILE A 38 14.38 -1.60 3.18
CA ILE A 38 15.16 -1.23 2.00
C ILE A 38 15.09 -2.41 1.02
N PHE A 39 14.25 -2.28 0.00
CA PHE A 39 14.19 -3.23 -1.09
C PHE A 39 15.35 -2.99 -2.07
N ASP A 40 16.43 -3.74 -1.92
CA ASP A 40 17.39 -3.90 -3.00
C ASP A 40 16.82 -4.92 -4.02
N LEU A 41 16.02 -4.43 -4.97
CA LEU A 41 15.43 -5.24 -6.05
C LEU A 41 16.49 -5.88 -6.99
N ASN A 42 17.79 -5.72 -6.71
CA ASN A 42 18.89 -6.22 -7.55
C ASN A 42 19.34 -7.67 -7.28
N LYS A 43 18.80 -8.40 -6.28
CA LYS A 43 19.29 -9.75 -5.92
C LYS A 43 18.58 -10.93 -6.57
N GLY A 44 17.89 -10.73 -7.68
CA GLY A 44 17.39 -11.80 -8.55
C GLY A 44 17.57 -11.40 -10.01
N LYS A 45 18.01 -12.33 -10.86
CA LYS A 45 18.18 -12.14 -12.32
C LYS A 45 16.82 -11.87 -13.02
N VAL A 46 16.25 -10.71 -12.80
CA VAL A 46 15.11 -10.18 -13.53
C VAL A 46 15.62 -8.94 -14.28
N PRO A 47 15.51 -8.87 -15.62
CA PRO A 47 16.11 -7.81 -16.44
C PRO A 47 15.47 -6.42 -16.26
N TYR A 48 14.69 -6.20 -15.20
CA TYR A 48 14.01 -4.94 -14.91
C TYR A 48 14.41 -4.47 -13.51
N ALA A 49 15.69 -4.06 -13.37
CA ALA A 49 16.20 -3.41 -12.19
C ALA A 49 15.61 -2.00 -12.06
N LEU A 50 14.47 -1.90 -11.38
CA LEU A 50 13.92 -0.63 -10.95
C LEU A 50 14.68 -0.20 -9.70
N SER A 51 15.56 0.77 -9.86
CA SER A 51 16.19 1.44 -8.73
C SER A 51 15.15 2.42 -8.16
N LEU A 52 14.30 1.94 -7.26
CA LEU A 52 13.40 2.77 -6.46
C LEU A 52 13.81 2.64 -5.01
N ASP A 53 13.87 3.77 -4.31
CA ASP A 53 13.99 3.78 -2.86
C ASP A 53 12.58 3.95 -2.29
N ILE A 54 12.15 2.95 -1.52
CA ILE A 54 10.77 2.82 -1.05
C ILE A 54 10.82 2.75 0.47
N THR A 55 10.08 3.63 1.13
CA THR A 55 9.96 3.65 2.58
C THR A 55 8.49 3.56 3.01
N PHE A 56 8.22 2.79 4.07
CA PHE A 56 6.89 2.56 4.61
C PHE A 56 6.79 3.13 6.02
N TYR A 57 5.69 3.81 6.31
CA TYR A 57 5.35 4.29 7.66
C TYR A 57 3.90 3.97 7.95
N TYR A 58 3.57 3.56 9.18
CA TYR A 58 2.18 3.49 9.61
C TYR A 58 1.82 4.76 10.37
N ASP A 59 0.89 5.56 9.84
CA ASP A 59 0.52 6.84 10.41
C ASP A 59 -0.68 6.72 11.34
N LEU A 60 -0.43 6.40 12.61
CA LEU A 60 -1.49 6.19 13.62
C LEU A 60 -2.35 7.45 13.84
N ASP A 61 -1.73 8.63 13.84
CA ASP A 61 -2.34 9.87 14.31
C ASP A 61 -2.67 10.88 13.19
N GLY A 62 -2.31 10.58 11.95
CA GLY A 62 -2.49 11.50 10.82
C GLY A 62 -1.38 12.56 10.70
N GLY A 63 -0.23 12.32 11.32
CA GLY A 63 0.89 13.26 11.36
C GLY A 63 1.55 13.50 9.99
N TYR A 64 1.36 12.58 9.05
CA TYR A 64 1.90 12.68 7.70
C TYR A 64 1.03 13.52 6.76
N ARG A 65 -0.17 13.94 7.16
CA ARG A 65 -1.06 14.81 6.37
C ARG A 65 -0.37 16.07 5.85
N LYS A 66 0.58 16.62 6.62
CA LYS A 66 1.39 17.79 6.23
C LYS A 66 2.22 17.61 4.96
N PHE A 67 2.44 16.37 4.52
CA PHE A 67 3.17 16.05 3.30
C PHE A 67 2.25 15.90 2.09
N PHE A 68 0.94 16.04 2.22
CA PHE A 68 -0.02 15.82 1.13
C PHE A 68 -0.87 17.08 0.87
N PRO A 69 -1.53 17.18 -0.30
CA PRO A 69 -2.52 18.22 -0.54
C PRO A 69 -3.66 18.21 0.47
N GLU A 70 -4.39 19.32 0.54
CA GLU A 70 -5.55 19.43 1.42
C GLU A 70 -6.61 18.37 1.06
N GLY A 71 -7.20 17.75 2.10
CA GLY A 71 -8.23 16.72 1.95
C GLY A 71 -7.72 15.27 2.00
N VAL A 72 -6.41 15.04 1.90
CA VAL A 72 -5.84 13.69 2.06
C VAL A 72 -5.85 13.30 3.55
N ASP A 73 -6.56 12.22 3.88
CA ASP A 73 -6.53 11.61 5.20
C ASP A 73 -5.44 10.54 5.26
N THR A 74 -4.49 10.70 6.17
CA THR A 74 -3.39 9.75 6.38
C THR A 74 -3.56 8.92 7.65
N LYS A 75 -4.56 9.23 8.49
CA LYS A 75 -4.72 8.59 9.80
C LYS A 75 -5.11 7.11 9.67
N GLY A 76 -4.40 6.25 10.37
CA GLY A 76 -4.57 4.80 10.34
C GLY A 76 -4.13 4.15 9.03
N LYS A 77 -3.34 4.85 8.19
CA LYS A 77 -2.92 4.39 6.87
C LYS A 77 -1.43 4.07 6.80
N ILE A 78 -1.06 3.28 5.80
CA ILE A 78 0.31 3.01 5.43
C ILE A 78 0.75 4.09 4.43
N ILE A 79 1.72 4.89 4.85
CA ILE A 79 2.35 5.92 4.03
C ILE A 79 3.52 5.29 3.30
N VAL A 80 3.52 5.43 1.98
CA VAL A 80 4.58 4.91 1.11
C VAL A 80 5.27 6.08 0.43
N PHE A 81 6.55 6.28 0.73
CA PHE A 81 7.37 7.25 -0.01
C PHE A 81 8.22 6.51 -1.03
N ILE A 82 8.11 6.93 -2.28
CA ILE A 82 8.78 6.30 -3.42
C ILE A 82 9.66 7.36 -4.06
N TYR A 83 10.97 7.17 -3.97
CA TYR A 83 11.95 8.05 -4.59
C TYR A 83 12.44 7.40 -5.88
N ASP A 84 12.32 8.16 -6.97
CA ASP A 84 13.00 7.86 -8.23
C ASP A 84 14.50 7.86 -7.95
N THR A 85 15.19 6.76 -8.21
CA THR A 85 16.65 6.72 -8.13
C THR A 85 17.23 6.48 -9.51
N LYS A 86 18.49 6.85 -9.70
CA LYS A 86 19.15 6.66 -10.99
C LYS A 86 19.33 5.17 -11.22
N ASN A 87 18.83 4.67 -12.34
CA ASN A 87 19.12 3.31 -12.77
C ASN A 87 20.61 3.17 -13.18
N TYR A 88 21.05 1.95 -13.51
CA TYR A 88 22.41 1.68 -13.97
C TYR A 88 22.83 2.51 -15.21
N GLU A 89 21.87 2.92 -16.04
CA GLU A 89 22.09 3.81 -17.19
C GLU A 89 22.14 5.30 -16.80
N LYS A 90 22.08 5.63 -15.50
CA LYS A 90 22.01 6.98 -14.94
C LYS A 90 20.79 7.80 -15.40
N LYS A 91 19.76 7.14 -15.93
CA LYS A 91 18.49 7.78 -16.31
C LYS A 91 17.51 7.70 -15.14
N ASN A 92 16.68 8.75 -15.04
CA ASN A 92 15.57 8.77 -14.12
C ASN A 92 14.46 7.85 -14.64
N VAL A 93 13.78 7.10 -13.78
CA VAL A 93 12.68 6.21 -14.18
C VAL A 93 11.43 7.04 -14.48
N PHE A 94 11.22 8.10 -13.70
CA PHE A 94 10.00 8.89 -13.70
C PHE A 94 10.25 10.34 -14.10
N SER A 95 11.34 10.93 -13.63
CA SER A 95 11.53 12.39 -13.69
C SER A 95 11.52 12.99 -15.11
N ASP A 96 11.72 12.18 -16.15
CA ASP A 96 11.76 12.62 -17.55
C ASP A 96 10.46 12.31 -18.31
N LYS A 97 9.42 11.77 -17.64
CA LYS A 97 8.17 11.31 -18.27
C LYS A 97 7.03 12.33 -18.15
N PRO A 98 6.14 12.41 -19.15
CA PRO A 98 4.94 13.24 -19.06
C PRO A 98 3.94 12.71 -18.03
N GLY A 99 3.12 13.60 -17.46
CA GLY A 99 2.21 13.30 -16.34
C GLY A 99 1.32 12.07 -16.51
N ILE A 100 0.77 11.84 -17.71
CA ILE A 100 -0.08 10.67 -17.95
C ILE A 100 0.69 9.34 -17.94
N ALA A 101 1.95 9.36 -18.40
CA ALA A 101 2.81 8.19 -18.37
C ALA A 101 3.36 7.91 -16.96
N LEU A 102 3.42 8.94 -16.11
CA LEU A 102 3.74 8.81 -14.70
C LEU A 102 2.62 8.07 -13.97
N LEU A 103 1.35 8.48 -14.18
CA LEU A 103 0.20 7.90 -13.49
C LEU A 103 0.08 6.37 -13.70
N ASN A 104 0.07 5.91 -14.94
CA ASN A 104 -0.05 4.47 -15.23
C ASN A 104 1.10 3.66 -14.62
N GLN A 105 2.32 4.22 -14.60
CA GLN A 105 3.45 3.52 -13.99
C GLN A 105 3.42 3.57 -12.47
N PHE A 106 2.86 4.63 -11.88
CA PHE A 106 2.69 4.73 -10.43
C PHE A 106 1.76 3.65 -9.92
N GLU A 107 0.63 3.45 -10.60
CA GLU A 107 -0.32 2.38 -10.27
C GLU A 107 0.36 1.00 -10.40
N GLU A 108 1.00 0.72 -11.54
CA GLU A 108 1.73 -0.54 -11.77
C GLU A 108 2.80 -0.80 -10.70
N LYS A 109 3.51 0.24 -10.23
CA LYS A 109 4.51 0.10 -9.17
C LYS A 109 3.90 -0.10 -7.80
N LEU A 110 2.80 0.57 -7.48
CA LEU A 110 2.09 0.34 -6.23
C LEU A 110 1.50 -1.07 -6.16
N GLU A 111 0.95 -1.57 -7.26
CA GLU A 111 0.48 -2.97 -7.36
C GLU A 111 1.62 -3.97 -7.15
N PHE A 112 2.83 -3.66 -7.64
CA PHE A 112 4.02 -4.48 -7.40
C PHE A 112 4.49 -4.43 -5.95
N ILE A 113 4.36 -3.27 -5.29
CA ILE A 113 4.76 -3.05 -3.89
C ILE A 113 3.73 -3.62 -2.90
N TYR A 114 2.44 -3.59 -3.25
CA TYR A 114 1.34 -3.93 -2.35
C TYR A 114 1.47 -5.33 -1.69
N PRO A 115 1.87 -6.40 -2.41
CA PRO A 115 2.12 -7.70 -1.79
C PRO A 115 3.10 -7.66 -0.61
N CYS A 116 4.04 -6.71 -0.59
CA CYS A 116 5.00 -6.55 0.50
C CYS A 116 4.39 -6.01 1.79
N VAL A 117 3.21 -5.39 1.74
CA VAL A 117 2.51 -4.85 2.92
C VAL A 117 1.16 -5.52 3.16
N GLN A 118 0.80 -6.53 2.35
CA GLN A 118 -0.49 -7.22 2.44
C GLN A 118 -0.72 -7.97 3.76
N PHE A 119 0.33 -8.22 4.56
CA PHE A 119 0.18 -8.80 5.89
C PHE A 119 -0.32 -7.79 6.95
N VAL A 120 -0.29 -6.49 6.65
CA VAL A 120 -0.81 -5.38 7.48
C VAL A 120 -1.83 -4.49 6.76
N ALA A 121 -2.05 -4.70 5.47
CA ALA A 121 -3.02 -3.98 4.63
C ALA A 121 -4.10 -4.93 4.10
N THR A 122 -5.34 -4.48 4.07
CA THR A 122 -6.49 -5.23 3.54
C THR A 122 -6.90 -4.80 2.14
N ASN A 123 -6.74 -3.51 1.82
CA ASN A 123 -7.10 -2.93 0.54
C ASN A 123 -6.16 -1.77 0.20
N MET A 124 -5.47 -1.87 -0.95
CA MET A 124 -4.52 -0.85 -1.42
C MET A 124 -5.14 0.54 -1.49
N ASN A 125 -6.35 0.67 -2.03
CA ASN A 125 -6.96 1.97 -2.32
C ASN A 125 -7.36 2.69 -1.02
N THR A 126 -7.73 1.97 0.03
CA THR A 126 -8.17 2.57 1.29
C THR A 126 -7.05 2.71 2.31
N ASP A 127 -6.13 1.74 2.33
CA ASP A 127 -5.16 1.56 3.41
C ASP A 127 -3.81 2.19 3.08
N ILE A 128 -3.53 2.48 1.80
CA ILE A 128 -2.28 3.08 1.36
C ILE A 128 -2.48 4.53 0.94
N VAL A 129 -1.55 5.39 1.36
CA VAL A 129 -1.32 6.70 0.77
C VAL A 129 0.11 6.74 0.31
N ALA A 130 0.34 6.92 -0.99
CA ALA A 130 1.69 6.96 -1.53
C ALA A 130 2.06 8.36 -2.00
N LYS A 131 3.33 8.71 -1.91
CA LYS A 131 3.86 9.92 -2.53
C LYS A 131 5.15 9.61 -3.28
N PHE A 132 5.20 10.10 -4.50
CA PHE A 132 6.33 9.90 -5.40
C PHE A 132 7.19 11.15 -5.46
N TYR A 133 8.49 10.93 -5.44
CA TYR A 133 9.50 11.98 -5.50
C TYR A 133 10.48 11.71 -6.63
N SER A 134 11.00 12.77 -7.23
CA SER A 134 12.19 12.69 -8.07
C SER A 134 13.41 12.35 -7.23
N ASN A 135 14.53 12.04 -7.89
CA ASN A 135 15.82 11.85 -7.22
C ASN A 135 16.36 13.12 -6.53
N LYS A 136 15.72 14.28 -6.72
CA LYS A 136 16.00 15.54 -6.03
C LYS A 136 15.02 15.82 -4.89
N GLY A 137 14.14 14.87 -4.57
CA GLY A 137 13.11 15.05 -3.54
C GLY A 137 11.95 15.95 -3.97
N ILE A 138 11.78 16.21 -5.27
CA ILE A 138 10.66 17.03 -5.77
C ILE A 138 9.43 16.13 -5.90
N PRO A 139 8.27 16.47 -5.29
CA PRO A 139 7.03 15.72 -5.46
C PRO A 139 6.64 15.62 -6.94
N LEU A 140 6.39 14.39 -7.42
CA LEU A 140 5.94 14.10 -8.78
C LEU A 140 4.44 13.75 -8.83
N GLY A 141 3.91 13.18 -7.75
CA GLY A 141 2.51 12.79 -7.63
C GLY A 141 2.24 12.10 -6.30
N TYR A 142 0.97 11.79 -6.06
CA TYR A 142 0.53 11.03 -4.90
C TYR A 142 -0.57 10.05 -5.31
N PHE A 143 -0.78 9.02 -4.51
CA PHE A 143 -1.86 8.05 -4.63
C PHE A 143 -2.75 8.12 -3.40
N TYR A 144 -4.05 8.26 -3.61
CA TYR A 144 -5.05 8.28 -2.53
C TYR A 144 -6.41 7.81 -3.05
N GLN A 145 -7.03 6.84 -2.37
CA GLN A 145 -8.37 6.35 -2.71
C GLN A 145 -8.50 5.72 -4.10
N GLY A 146 -7.39 5.23 -4.68
CA GLY A 146 -7.39 4.65 -6.03
C GLY A 146 -7.11 5.66 -7.15
N GLU A 147 -6.76 6.91 -6.80
CA GLU A 147 -6.42 7.99 -7.73
C GLU A 147 -4.98 8.46 -7.55
#